data_AF-A0A915DHD0-F1
#
_entry.id   AF-A0A915DHD0-F1
#
_cell.length_a   1.000
_cell.length_b   1.000
_cell.length_c   1.000
_cell.angle_alpha   90.00
_cell.angle_beta   90.00
_cell.angle_gamma   90.00
#
_symmetry.space_group_name_H-M   'P 1'
#
loop_
_entity.id
_entity.type
_entity.pdbx_description
1 polymer ?
#
loop_
_entity_poly.entity_id
_entity_poly.type
_entity_poly.pdbx_seq_one_letter_code
_entity_poly.pdbx_strand_id
1 'polypeptide(L)'
;MSEAAPASMIGPVKELAEKYRVEFQEGYELVRQRSAQLGDTLQQYLQQANEKVQAFEPQLKQEGNDLVLTLQNMEPVDGLLKAKFLGMFSWISVLQVAYFVSSVISATILYPLVGLVLHGFYAALLSFVLLPSLAYLEVQNSPVDSQARFKLLALALSQGLLNGFIYANRQLSSVEPLAFLSPLAIALAAQMMGNSSNQRLPILGVCIGSGSALQLVLGMIMGQLSIPYVMLALLYGGIAFCALQLYFKHHAHIDGSAHADHAFMLAYSLAAVCAQGLVLGLFGYAKNSSSPAAIDQPLVVL
;
A
#
# COMPACT_ATOMS: atom_id res chain seq x y z
N MET A 1 -19.88 -49.45 -69.82
CA MET A 1 -21.16 -48.83 -69.44
C MET A 1 -20.86 -47.79 -68.39
N SER A 2 -20.92 -46.53 -68.80
CA SER A 2 -20.69 -45.34 -67.98
C SER A 2 -21.99 -45.04 -67.24
N GLU A 3 -21.98 -45.16 -65.91
CA GLU A 3 -23.08 -44.71 -65.08
C GLU A 3 -22.66 -43.36 -64.50
N ALA A 4 -23.20 -42.32 -65.14
CA ALA A 4 -22.96 -40.93 -64.82
C ALA A 4 -23.40 -40.63 -63.38
N ALA A 5 -22.53 -39.99 -62.60
CA ALA A 5 -22.93 -39.36 -61.36
C ALA A 5 -24.13 -38.42 -61.64
N PRO A 6 -25.21 -38.51 -60.86
CA PRO A 6 -26.44 -37.79 -61.18
C PRO A 6 -26.18 -36.29 -61.14
N ALA A 7 -26.41 -35.64 -62.29
CA ALA A 7 -26.29 -34.19 -62.48
C ALA A 7 -27.17 -33.35 -61.51
N SER A 8 -28.01 -33.99 -60.68
CA SER A 8 -28.87 -33.37 -59.68
C SER A 8 -28.17 -32.99 -58.37
N MET A 9 -26.98 -33.53 -58.04
CA MET A 9 -26.25 -33.18 -56.80
C MET A 9 -25.23 -32.04 -56.97
N ILE A 10 -24.87 -31.67 -58.21
CA ILE A 10 -23.89 -30.60 -58.47
C ILE A 10 -24.48 -29.21 -58.18
N GLY A 11 -25.79 -29.01 -58.39
CA GLY A 11 -26.48 -27.76 -58.09
C GLY A 11 -26.52 -27.42 -56.59
N PRO A 12 -27.05 -28.30 -55.74
CA PRO A 12 -27.15 -28.07 -54.29
C PRO A 12 -25.78 -27.88 -53.61
N VAL A 13 -24.75 -28.59 -54.05
CA VAL A 13 -23.39 -28.47 -53.49
C VAL A 13 -22.76 -27.12 -53.88
N LYS A 14 -22.98 -26.64 -55.11
CA LYS A 14 -22.50 -25.32 -55.54
C LYS A 14 -23.22 -24.18 -54.81
N GLU A 15 -24.52 -24.29 -54.63
CA GLU A 15 -25.32 -23.31 -53.88
C GLU A 15 -24.89 -23.24 -52.41
N LEU A 16 -24.60 -24.39 -51.79
CA LEU A 16 -24.07 -24.44 -50.43
C LEU A 16 -22.66 -23.84 -50.33
N ALA A 17 -21.80 -24.09 -51.33
CA ALA A 17 -20.45 -23.52 -51.38
C ALA A 17 -20.47 -22.00 -51.57
N GLU A 18 -21.37 -21.47 -52.40
CA GLU A 18 -21.55 -20.02 -52.58
C GLU A 18 -22.11 -19.38 -51.31
N LYS A 19 -23.08 -20.03 -50.65
CA LYS A 19 -23.62 -19.58 -49.37
C LYS A 19 -22.53 -19.51 -48.30
N TYR A 20 -21.73 -20.56 -48.13
CA TYR A 20 -20.61 -20.53 -47.18
C TYR A 20 -19.57 -19.47 -47.53
N ARG A 21 -19.27 -19.25 -48.82
CA ARG A 21 -18.33 -18.22 -49.24
C ARG A 21 -18.80 -16.82 -48.83
N VAL A 22 -20.10 -16.54 -49.00
CA VAL A 22 -20.71 -15.27 -48.60
C VAL A 22 -20.74 -15.13 -47.08
N GLU A 23 -21.17 -16.15 -46.35
CA GLU A 23 -21.18 -16.14 -44.87
C GLU A 23 -19.77 -15.94 -44.28
N PHE A 24 -18.75 -16.55 -44.89
CA PHE A 24 -17.35 -16.33 -44.48
C PHE A 24 -16.86 -14.91 -44.77
N GLN A 25 -17.22 -14.33 -45.92
CA GLN A 25 -16.85 -12.96 -46.26
C GLN A 25 -17.50 -11.95 -45.33
N GLU A 26 -18.80 -12.12 -45.03
CA GLU A 26 -19.53 -11.29 -44.07
C GLU A 26 -18.94 -11.42 -42.65
N GLY A 27 -18.61 -12.64 -42.23
CA GLY A 27 -17.95 -12.89 -40.95
C GLY A 27 -16.58 -12.22 -40.84
N TYR A 28 -15.78 -12.26 -41.92
CA TYR A 28 -14.47 -11.61 -41.98
C TYR A 28 -14.59 -10.08 -41.91
N GLU A 29 -15.52 -9.47 -42.65
CA GLU A 29 -15.74 -8.03 -42.62
C GLU A 29 -16.24 -7.55 -41.25
N LEU A 30 -17.12 -8.32 -40.60
CA LEU A 30 -17.60 -8.02 -39.25
C LEU A 30 -16.47 -8.06 -38.21
N VAL A 31 -15.61 -9.09 -38.26
CA VAL A 31 -14.45 -9.20 -37.35
C VAL A 31 -13.47 -8.06 -37.60
N ARG A 32 -13.20 -7.72 -38.86
CA ARG A 32 -12.35 -6.60 -39.24
C ARG A 32 -12.91 -5.28 -38.72
N GLN A 33 -14.20 -5.03 -38.88
CA GLN A 33 -14.85 -3.82 -38.39
C GLN A 33 -14.80 -3.72 -36.86
N ARG A 34 -15.05 -4.82 -36.14
CA ARG A 34 -14.94 -4.86 -34.67
C ARG A 34 -13.51 -4.65 -34.19
N SER A 35 -12.51 -5.20 -34.88
CA SER A 35 -11.10 -4.97 -34.54
C SER A 35 -10.67 -3.51 -34.73
N ALA A 36 -11.17 -2.84 -35.77
CA ALA A 36 -10.91 -1.42 -36.00
C ALA A 36 -11.58 -0.55 -34.91
N GLN A 37 -12.86 -0.83 -34.60
CA GLN A 37 -13.59 -0.15 -33.53
C GLN A 37 -12.92 -0.34 -32.15
N LEU A 38 -12.39 -1.53 -31.87
CA LEU A 38 -11.68 -1.82 -30.64
C LEU A 38 -10.34 -1.07 -30.58
N GLY A 39 -9.63 -0.97 -31.72
CA GLY A 39 -8.45 -0.13 -31.87
C GLY A 39 -8.72 1.34 -31.58
N ASP A 40 -9.77 1.90 -32.19
CA ASP A 40 -10.18 3.29 -31.98
C ASP A 40 -10.60 3.55 -30.53
N THR A 41 -11.34 2.61 -29.93
CA THR A 41 -11.77 2.69 -28.52
C THR A 41 -10.58 2.66 -27.56
N LEU A 42 -9.62 1.76 -27.79
CA LEU A 42 -8.39 1.71 -26.99
C LEU A 42 -7.57 2.99 -27.15
N GLN A 43 -7.48 3.54 -28.36
CA GLN A 43 -6.76 4.77 -28.62
C GLN A 43 -7.41 5.97 -27.93
N GLN A 44 -8.75 6.03 -27.90
CA GLN A 44 -9.49 7.02 -27.12
C GLN A 44 -9.26 6.87 -25.61
N TYR A 45 -9.29 5.65 -25.08
CA TYR A 45 -8.97 5.40 -23.67
C TYR A 45 -7.53 5.81 -23.33
N LEU A 46 -6.56 5.53 -24.20
CA LEU A 46 -5.17 5.92 -24.01
C LEU A 46 -5.00 7.45 -24.08
N GLN A 47 -5.70 8.14 -24.98
CA GLN A 47 -5.69 9.60 -25.04
C GLN A 47 -6.28 10.22 -23.77
N GLN A 48 -7.45 9.74 -23.32
CA GLN A 48 -8.07 10.20 -22.07
C GLN A 48 -7.20 9.90 -20.85
N ALA A 49 -6.54 8.75 -20.81
CA ALA A 49 -5.60 8.41 -19.75
C ALA A 49 -4.40 9.36 -19.77
N ASN A 50 -3.84 9.64 -20.95
CA ASN A 50 -2.70 10.54 -21.10
C ASN A 50 -3.04 11.99 -20.73
N GLU A 51 -4.22 12.49 -21.14
CA GLU A 51 -4.72 13.81 -20.74
C GLU A 51 -4.91 13.91 -19.22
N LYS A 52 -5.50 12.89 -18.59
CA LYS A 52 -5.62 12.83 -17.13
C LYS A 52 -4.25 12.86 -16.47
N VAL A 53 -3.29 12.06 -16.95
CA VAL A 53 -1.90 12.04 -16.42
C VAL A 53 -1.24 13.41 -16.56
N GLN A 54 -1.38 14.08 -17.70
CA GLN A 54 -0.83 15.43 -17.91
C GLN A 54 -1.49 16.49 -17.03
N ALA A 55 -2.80 16.36 -16.77
CA ALA A 55 -3.52 17.24 -15.85
C ALA A 55 -3.13 17.01 -14.38
N PHE A 56 -2.73 15.77 -14.02
CA PHE A 56 -2.23 15.45 -12.69
C PHE A 56 -0.80 15.93 -12.43
N GLU A 57 0.05 16.05 -13.46
CA GLU A 57 1.45 16.47 -13.29
C GLU A 57 1.62 17.83 -12.57
N PRO A 58 0.93 18.93 -12.95
CA PRO A 58 1.07 20.20 -12.22
C PRO A 58 0.49 20.12 -10.81
N GLN A 59 -0.59 19.37 -10.60
CA GLN A 59 -1.18 19.17 -9.27
C GLN A 59 -0.19 18.43 -8.35
N LEU A 60 0.44 17.36 -8.86
CA LEU A 60 1.44 16.61 -8.12
C LEU A 60 2.66 17.46 -7.78
N LYS A 61 3.11 18.31 -8.72
CA LYS A 61 4.22 19.26 -8.45
C LYS A 61 3.84 20.28 -7.39
N GLN A 62 2.61 20.79 -7.42
CA GLN A 62 2.11 21.74 -6.43
C GLN A 62 2.00 21.11 -5.05
N GLU A 63 1.34 19.95 -4.94
CA GLU A 63 1.23 19.17 -3.69
C GLU A 63 2.61 18.76 -3.16
N GLY A 64 3.55 18.41 -4.05
CA GLY A 64 4.93 18.10 -3.68
C GLY A 64 5.65 19.30 -3.07
N ASN A 65 5.54 20.48 -3.68
CA ASN A 65 6.12 21.71 -3.14
C ASN A 65 5.48 22.08 -1.80
N ASP A 66 4.16 21.97 -1.70
CA ASP A 66 3.40 22.24 -0.49
C ASP A 66 3.77 21.27 0.65
N LEU A 67 4.00 19.99 0.33
CA LEU A 67 4.53 19.01 1.27
C LEU A 67 5.93 19.42 1.76
N VAL A 68 6.84 19.81 0.87
CA VAL A 68 8.18 20.26 1.25
C VAL A 68 8.11 21.46 2.19
N LEU A 69 7.28 22.46 1.85
CA LEU A 69 7.05 23.62 2.72
C LEU A 69 6.47 23.22 4.07
N THR A 70 5.55 22.26 4.09
CA THR A 70 4.96 21.72 5.32
C THR A 70 6.02 21.07 6.22
N LEU A 71 6.90 20.26 5.63
CA LEU A 71 7.97 19.56 6.37
C LEU A 71 9.02 20.53 6.91
N GLN A 72 9.24 21.65 6.22
CA GLN A 72 10.18 22.70 6.62
C GLN A 72 9.56 23.70 7.62
N ASN A 73 8.25 23.71 7.79
CA ASN A 73 7.58 24.65 8.69
C ASN A 73 7.94 24.35 10.16
N MET A 74 8.53 25.35 10.82
CA MET A 74 8.95 25.33 12.23
C MET A 74 8.24 26.38 13.09
N GLU A 75 7.21 27.03 12.54
CA GLU A 75 6.41 28.02 13.26
C GLU A 75 5.71 27.41 14.49
N PRO A 76 5.45 28.21 15.54
CA PRO A 76 4.75 27.76 16.72
C PRO A 76 3.42 27.07 16.41
N VAL A 77 3.10 26.02 17.18
CA VAL A 77 1.86 25.27 17.12
C VAL A 77 0.94 25.79 18.22
N ASP A 78 -0.03 26.63 17.84
CA ASP A 78 -1.08 27.07 18.75
C ASP A 78 -2.22 26.04 18.80
N GLY A 79 -2.82 25.88 19.99
CA GLY A 79 -4.06 25.10 20.14
C GLY A 79 -3.93 23.58 19.97
N LEU A 80 -2.78 22.98 20.31
CA LEU A 80 -2.61 21.52 20.23
C LEU A 80 -3.67 20.78 21.06
N LEU A 81 -4.64 20.17 20.39
CA LEU A 81 -5.67 19.34 21.02
C LEU A 81 -5.08 17.99 21.47
N LYS A 82 -4.45 17.99 22.65
CA LYS A 82 -3.78 16.82 23.26
C LYS A 82 -4.65 15.55 23.26
N ALA A 83 -5.94 15.67 23.57
CA ALA A 83 -6.86 14.53 23.56
C ALA A 83 -7.05 13.92 22.16
N LYS A 84 -7.18 14.76 21.13
CA LYS A 84 -7.32 14.34 19.74
C LYS A 84 -6.03 13.71 19.22
N PHE A 85 -4.90 14.35 19.52
CA PHE A 85 -3.57 13.84 19.23
C PHE A 85 -3.34 12.45 19.84
N LEU A 86 -3.61 12.31 21.15
CA LEU A 86 -3.52 11.04 21.87
C LEU A 86 -4.40 9.97 21.22
N GLY A 87 -5.66 10.31 20.93
CA GLY A 87 -6.61 9.38 20.29
C GLY A 87 -6.10 8.90 18.93
N MET A 88 -5.58 9.82 18.11
CA MET A 88 -5.06 9.50 16.79
C MET A 88 -3.87 8.55 16.84
N PHE A 89 -2.82 8.90 17.56
CA PHE A 89 -1.61 8.07 17.64
C PHE A 89 -1.84 6.75 18.40
N SER A 90 -2.77 6.73 19.36
CA SER A 90 -3.19 5.47 20.00
C SER A 90 -3.89 4.55 19.00
N TRP A 91 -4.80 5.07 18.17
CA TRP A 91 -5.43 4.28 17.12
C TRP A 91 -4.43 3.79 16.08
N ILE A 92 -3.47 4.61 15.66
CA ILE A 92 -2.37 4.17 14.78
C ILE A 92 -1.62 2.98 15.41
N SER A 93 -1.31 3.04 16.70
CA SER A 93 -0.68 1.93 17.42
C SER A 93 -1.55 0.66 17.39
N VAL A 94 -2.86 0.78 17.64
CA VAL A 94 -3.82 -0.34 17.55
C VAL A 94 -3.83 -0.97 16.15
N LEU A 95 -3.86 -0.15 15.09
CA LEU A 95 -3.81 -0.63 13.70
C LEU A 95 -2.51 -1.41 13.44
N GLN A 96 -1.37 -0.90 13.91
CA GLN A 96 -0.07 -1.57 13.77
C GLN A 96 0.01 -2.89 14.57
N VAL A 97 -0.61 -2.97 15.75
CA VAL A 97 -0.72 -4.23 16.50
C VAL A 97 -1.56 -5.24 15.73
N ALA A 98 -2.71 -4.83 15.20
CA ALA A 98 -3.59 -5.71 14.43
C ALA A 98 -2.88 -6.24 13.17
N TYR A 99 -2.18 -5.37 12.45
CA TYR A 99 -1.30 -5.74 11.34
C TYR A 99 -0.22 -6.74 11.77
N PHE A 100 0.49 -6.49 12.87
CA PHE A 100 1.55 -7.37 13.36
C PHE A 100 1.03 -8.77 13.70
N VAL A 101 -0.05 -8.86 14.49
CA VAL A 101 -0.63 -10.14 14.92
C VAL A 101 -1.11 -10.95 13.72
N SER A 102 -1.83 -10.33 12.79
CA SER A 102 -2.31 -11.01 11.58
C SER A 102 -1.17 -11.43 10.65
N SER A 103 -0.10 -10.64 10.55
CA SER A 103 1.11 -11.01 9.80
C SER A 103 1.78 -12.26 10.37
N VAL A 104 1.95 -12.34 11.69
CA VAL A 104 2.50 -13.53 12.35
C VAL A 104 1.62 -14.77 12.11
N ILE A 105 0.29 -14.62 12.24
CA ILE A 105 -0.66 -15.70 11.97
C ILE A 105 -0.56 -16.18 10.52
N SER A 106 -0.47 -15.26 9.56
CA SER A 106 -0.42 -15.61 8.15
C SER A 106 0.89 -16.27 7.74
N ALA A 107 2.02 -15.73 8.22
CA ALA A 107 3.35 -16.28 7.96
C ALA A 107 3.52 -17.71 8.49
N THR A 108 2.76 -18.09 9.53
CA THR A 108 2.87 -19.40 10.19
C THR A 108 1.82 -20.41 9.71
N ILE A 109 0.55 -19.99 9.61
CA ILE A 109 -0.58 -20.91 9.40
C ILE A 109 -1.09 -20.85 7.95
N LEU A 110 -1.21 -19.65 7.37
CA LEU A 110 -1.88 -19.48 6.08
C LEU A 110 -0.95 -19.57 4.87
N TYR A 111 0.37 -19.49 5.07
CA TYR A 111 1.34 -19.54 3.97
C TYR A 111 1.12 -20.70 2.97
N PRO A 112 0.90 -21.96 3.40
CA PRO A 112 0.65 -23.07 2.46
C PRO A 112 -0.68 -22.97 1.73
N LEU A 113 -1.70 -22.35 2.34
CA LEU A 113 -3.05 -22.26 1.79
C LEU A 113 -3.20 -21.10 0.80
N VAL A 114 -2.63 -19.94 1.14
CA VAL A 114 -2.68 -18.73 0.30
C VAL A 114 -1.80 -18.91 -0.93
N GLY A 115 -0.65 -19.59 -0.81
CA GLY A 115 0.25 -19.85 -1.93
C GLY A 115 -0.34 -20.73 -3.04
N LEU A 116 -1.42 -21.47 -2.77
CA LEU A 116 -2.14 -22.26 -3.79
C LEU A 116 -3.00 -21.38 -4.71
N VAL A 117 -3.40 -20.20 -4.25
CA VAL A 117 -4.38 -19.34 -4.94
C VAL A 117 -3.74 -18.03 -5.41
N LEU A 118 -2.79 -17.48 -4.65
CA LEU A 118 -2.25 -16.14 -4.85
C LEU A 118 -0.72 -16.17 -4.95
N HIS A 119 -0.18 -15.64 -6.05
CA HIS A 119 1.27 -15.46 -6.20
C HIS A 119 1.74 -14.21 -5.42
N GLY A 120 2.99 -14.21 -4.98
CA GLY A 120 3.59 -13.13 -4.18
C GLY A 120 3.47 -11.74 -4.83
N PHE A 121 3.59 -11.65 -6.16
CA PHE A 121 3.42 -10.39 -6.89
C PHE A 121 1.99 -9.81 -6.75
N TYR A 122 0.96 -10.64 -6.93
CA TYR A 122 -0.43 -10.20 -6.78
C TYR A 122 -0.76 -9.87 -5.33
N ALA A 123 -0.20 -10.61 -4.36
CA ALA A 123 -0.33 -10.30 -2.95
C ALA A 123 0.29 -8.94 -2.61
N ALA A 124 1.47 -8.62 -3.17
CA ALA A 124 2.12 -7.33 -2.99
C ALA A 124 1.29 -6.20 -3.60
N LEU A 125 0.82 -6.36 -4.84
CA LEU A 125 -0.04 -5.35 -5.48
C LEU A 125 -1.35 -5.14 -4.70
N LEU A 126 -1.93 -6.20 -4.15
CA LEU A 126 -3.12 -6.12 -3.30
C LEU A 126 -2.83 -5.38 -1.99
N SER A 127 -1.71 -5.69 -1.33
CA SER A 127 -1.34 -5.16 -0.02
C SER A 127 -0.88 -3.70 -0.05
N PHE A 128 -0.04 -3.33 -1.02
CA PHE A 128 0.59 -2.01 -1.07
C PHE A 128 -0.18 -0.99 -1.93
N VAL A 129 -1.02 -1.44 -2.86
CA VAL A 129 -1.71 -0.55 -3.80
C VAL A 129 -3.23 -0.65 -3.64
N LEU A 130 -3.82 -1.80 -3.94
CA LEU A 130 -5.27 -1.92 -4.03
C LEU A 130 -5.98 -1.72 -2.70
N LEU A 131 -5.56 -2.41 -1.63
CA LEU A 131 -6.20 -2.29 -0.32
C LEU A 131 -6.11 -0.86 0.24
N PRO A 132 -4.95 -0.18 0.23
CA PRO A 132 -4.88 1.20 0.67
C PRO A 132 -5.70 2.17 -0.20
N SER A 133 -5.76 1.96 -1.52
CA SER A 133 -6.61 2.79 -2.40
C SER A 133 -8.09 2.62 -2.09
N LEU A 134 -8.56 1.39 -1.91
CA LEU A 134 -9.95 1.10 -1.52
C LEU A 134 -10.26 1.66 -0.13
N ALA A 135 -9.32 1.51 0.81
CA ALA A 135 -9.42 2.06 2.16
C ALA A 135 -9.63 3.57 2.15
N TYR A 136 -8.85 4.29 1.34
CA TYR A 136 -8.96 5.74 1.23
C TYR A 136 -10.36 6.17 0.77
N LEU A 137 -10.89 5.53 -0.26
CA LEU A 137 -12.24 5.80 -0.78
C LEU A 137 -13.32 5.49 0.27
N GLU A 138 -13.21 4.35 0.95
CA GLU A 138 -14.18 3.92 1.97
C GLU A 138 -14.18 4.83 3.20
N VAL A 139 -13.01 5.31 3.61
CA VAL A 139 -12.85 6.22 4.75
C VAL A 139 -13.41 7.61 4.44
N GLN A 140 -13.22 8.11 3.22
CA GLN A 140 -13.83 9.37 2.79
C GLN A 140 -15.35 9.32 2.80
N ASN A 141 -15.93 8.16 2.45
CA ASN A 141 -17.37 7.97 2.37
C ASN A 141 -18.03 7.50 3.68
N SER A 142 -17.27 7.37 4.78
CA SER A 142 -17.81 6.82 6.03
C SER A 142 -18.46 7.89 6.91
N PRO A 143 -19.79 7.88 7.11
CA PRO A 143 -20.50 8.94 7.83
C PRO A 143 -20.27 8.92 9.35
N VAL A 144 -19.77 7.82 9.90
CA VAL A 144 -19.58 7.61 11.35
C VAL A 144 -18.12 7.28 11.65
N ASP A 145 -17.53 8.02 12.60
CA ASP A 145 -16.12 7.90 13.02
C ASP A 145 -15.77 6.47 13.49
N SER A 146 -16.60 5.86 14.34
CA SER A 146 -16.35 4.49 14.81
C SER A 146 -16.32 3.48 13.66
N GLN A 147 -17.22 3.62 12.68
CA GLN A 147 -17.27 2.76 11.51
C GLN A 147 -15.99 2.90 10.66
N ALA A 148 -15.50 4.12 10.46
CA ALA A 148 -14.25 4.37 9.75
C ALA A 148 -13.05 3.70 10.45
N ARG A 149 -12.97 3.77 11.79
CA ARG A 149 -11.92 3.11 12.58
C ARG A 149 -11.97 1.59 12.47
N PHE A 150 -13.15 0.98 12.53
CA PHE A 150 -13.30 -0.47 12.35
C PHE A 150 -12.98 -0.91 10.93
N LYS A 151 -13.31 -0.12 9.90
CA LYS A 151 -12.87 -0.37 8.53
C LYS A 151 -11.34 -0.35 8.43
N LEU A 152 -10.69 0.68 8.97
CA LEU A 152 -9.22 0.76 9.04
C LEU A 152 -8.61 -0.44 9.78
N LEU A 153 -9.24 -0.90 10.87
CA LEU A 153 -8.80 -2.08 11.61
C LEU A 153 -8.90 -3.36 10.76
N ALA A 154 -10.01 -3.56 10.06
CA ALA A 154 -10.19 -4.69 9.15
C ALA A 154 -9.18 -4.67 7.99
N LEU A 155 -8.85 -3.48 7.50
CA LEU A 155 -7.83 -3.27 6.49
C LEU A 155 -6.43 -3.60 7.01
N ALA A 156 -6.08 -3.12 8.21
CA ALA A 156 -4.80 -3.42 8.84
C ALA A 156 -4.62 -4.94 9.06
N LEU A 157 -5.68 -5.64 9.48
CA LEU A 157 -5.69 -7.11 9.57
C LEU A 157 -5.48 -7.76 8.20
N SER A 158 -6.21 -7.31 7.17
CA SER A 158 -6.10 -7.87 5.82
C SER A 158 -4.71 -7.65 5.21
N GLN A 159 -4.15 -6.46 5.42
CA GLN A 159 -2.82 -6.07 4.98
C GLN A 159 -1.75 -6.87 5.73
N GLY A 160 -1.93 -7.09 7.03
CA GLY A 160 -1.07 -7.96 7.83
C GLY A 160 -1.10 -9.39 7.34
N LEU A 161 -2.28 -9.95 7.08
CA LEU A 161 -2.40 -11.29 6.50
C LEU A 161 -1.63 -11.41 5.16
N LEU A 162 -1.80 -10.45 4.26
CA LEU A 162 -1.11 -10.48 2.96
C LEU A 162 0.41 -10.34 3.11
N ASN A 163 0.86 -9.41 3.95
CA ASN A 163 2.30 -9.20 4.16
C ASN A 163 2.95 -10.36 4.91
N GLY A 164 2.25 -10.98 5.87
CA GLY A 164 2.73 -12.21 6.49
C GLY A 164 2.94 -13.33 5.47
N PHE A 165 2.06 -13.44 4.47
CA PHE A 165 2.24 -14.37 3.35
C PHE A 165 3.44 -13.98 2.47
N ILE A 166 3.57 -12.71 2.09
CA ILE A 166 4.69 -12.21 1.25
C ILE A 166 6.03 -12.43 1.95
N TYR A 167 6.07 -12.27 3.27
CA TYR A 167 7.29 -12.33 4.08
C TYR A 167 7.60 -13.73 4.61
N ALA A 168 6.71 -14.70 4.48
CA ALA A 168 6.85 -16.03 5.08
C ALA A 168 8.19 -16.74 4.75
N ASN A 169 8.74 -16.48 3.55
CA ASN A 169 10.02 -17.05 3.10
C ASN A 169 11.22 -16.11 3.23
N ARG A 170 11.01 -14.88 3.69
CA ARG A 170 12.07 -13.89 3.86
C ARG A 170 12.35 -13.68 5.34
N GLN A 171 13.61 -13.63 5.69
CA GLN A 171 14.04 -13.34 7.06
C GLN A 171 15.09 -12.23 7.04
N LEU A 172 15.03 -11.38 8.05
CA LEU A 172 16.12 -10.47 8.38
C LEU A 172 17.08 -11.18 9.35
N SER A 173 18.34 -10.72 9.37
CA SER A 173 19.34 -11.23 10.30
C SER A 173 19.04 -10.90 11.77
N SER A 174 18.08 -10.00 12.01
CA SER A 174 17.58 -9.61 13.33
C SER A 174 16.05 -9.57 13.33
N VAL A 175 15.43 -9.62 14.51
CA VAL A 175 14.00 -9.32 14.64
C VAL A 175 13.76 -7.85 14.28
N GLU A 176 12.61 -7.56 13.69
CA GLU A 176 12.23 -6.22 13.26
C GLU A 176 11.84 -5.33 14.46
N PRO A 177 12.16 -4.02 14.44
CA PRO A 177 11.56 -3.08 15.39
C PRO A 177 10.04 -3.10 15.28
N LEU A 178 9.36 -3.11 16.43
CA LEU A 178 7.91 -3.25 16.51
C LEU A 178 7.23 -1.92 16.14
N ALA A 179 6.68 -1.82 14.93
CA ALA A 179 6.13 -0.58 14.37
C ALA A 179 5.11 0.13 15.28
N PHE A 180 4.33 -0.62 16.05
CA PHE A 180 3.29 -0.06 16.93
C PHE A 180 3.82 0.69 18.16
N LEU A 181 5.08 0.47 18.55
CA LEU A 181 5.67 1.12 19.74
C LEU A 181 5.97 2.60 19.50
N SER A 182 6.39 2.96 18.30
CA SER A 182 6.70 4.36 17.95
C SER A 182 5.49 5.29 18.08
N PRO A 183 4.32 5.03 17.46
CA PRO A 183 3.14 5.87 17.64
C PRO A 183 2.62 5.84 19.08
N LEU A 184 2.74 4.73 19.81
CA LEU A 184 2.37 4.67 21.23
C LEU A 184 3.25 5.59 22.10
N ALA A 185 4.56 5.53 21.91
CA ALA A 185 5.50 6.38 22.63
C ALA A 185 5.28 7.86 22.32
N ILE A 186 5.05 8.20 21.04
CA ILE A 186 4.67 9.57 20.62
C ILE A 186 3.40 10.03 21.34
N ALA A 187 2.38 9.18 21.37
CA ALA A 187 1.10 9.49 22.02
C ALA A 187 1.30 9.81 23.50
N LEU A 188 2.08 9.01 24.22
CA LEU A 188 2.36 9.20 25.65
C LEU A 188 3.28 10.41 25.91
N ALA A 189 4.35 10.57 25.12
CA ALA A 189 5.30 11.65 25.27
C ALA A 189 4.64 13.02 25.08
N ALA A 190 3.70 13.14 24.14
CA ALA A 190 2.96 14.37 23.93
C ALA A 190 2.10 14.78 25.14
N GLN A 191 1.62 13.82 25.93
CA GLN A 191 0.86 14.13 27.16
C GLN A 191 1.76 14.67 28.27
N MET A 192 3.03 14.26 28.29
CA MET A 192 4.01 14.68 29.29
C MET A 192 4.57 16.08 29.03
N MET A 193 4.31 16.66 27.85
CA MET A 193 4.71 18.04 27.56
C MET A 193 3.83 19.01 28.35
N GLY A 194 4.45 19.88 29.15
CA GLY A 194 3.76 20.96 29.84
C GLY A 194 3.09 21.94 28.87
N ASN A 195 2.22 22.83 29.38
CA ASN A 195 1.51 23.84 28.57
C ASN A 195 2.43 24.99 28.10
N SER A 196 3.74 24.88 28.31
CA SER A 196 4.70 26.00 28.24
C SER A 196 5.47 26.08 26.92
N SER A 197 5.24 25.17 25.98
CA SER A 197 5.96 25.11 24.70
C SER A 197 4.98 25.04 23.54
N ASN A 198 4.57 26.20 23.01
CA ASN A 198 3.98 26.27 21.66
C ASN A 198 5.05 26.13 20.57
N GLN A 199 6.34 26.05 20.94
CA GLN A 199 7.41 25.86 19.97
C GLN A 199 7.35 24.46 19.36
N ARG A 200 7.35 24.41 18.03
CA ARG A 200 7.23 23.15 17.27
C ARG A 200 8.43 22.22 17.46
N LEU A 201 9.64 22.78 17.52
CA LEU A 201 10.88 22.00 17.61
C LEU A 201 10.96 21.13 18.89
N PRO A 202 10.71 21.65 20.10
CA PRO A 202 10.64 20.80 21.30
C PRO A 202 9.58 19.70 21.22
N ILE A 203 8.41 20.00 20.64
CA ILE A 203 7.33 19.02 20.47
C ILE A 203 7.77 17.87 19.56
N LEU A 204 8.31 18.21 18.39
CA LEU A 204 8.84 17.23 17.45
C LEU A 204 9.96 16.41 18.08
N GLY A 205 10.92 17.08 18.75
CA GLY A 205 12.06 16.44 19.39
C GLY A 205 11.65 15.43 20.46
N VAL A 206 10.71 15.79 21.34
CA VAL A 206 10.21 14.89 22.39
C VAL A 206 9.42 13.72 21.80
N CYS A 207 8.52 13.97 20.86
CA CYS A 207 7.68 12.92 20.26
C CYS A 207 8.51 11.94 19.42
N ILE A 208 9.29 12.42 18.46
CA ILE A 208 10.09 11.58 17.57
C ILE A 208 11.24 10.93 18.36
N GLY A 209 11.86 11.70 19.26
CA GLY A 209 12.94 11.23 20.12
C GLY A 209 12.47 10.08 21.02
N SER A 210 11.32 10.20 21.68
CA SER A 210 10.77 9.12 22.52
C SER A 210 10.44 7.86 21.71
N GLY A 211 9.77 8.02 20.55
CA GLY A 211 9.44 6.90 19.67
C GLY A 211 10.68 6.18 19.11
N SER A 212 11.73 6.92 18.76
CA SER A 212 12.98 6.36 18.24
C SER A 212 13.85 5.77 19.35
N ALA A 213 13.97 6.47 20.48
CA ALA A 213 14.73 6.01 21.64
C ALA A 213 14.16 4.69 22.18
N LEU A 214 12.83 4.55 22.25
CA LEU A 214 12.20 3.30 22.69
C LEU A 214 12.62 2.12 21.80
N GLN A 215 12.60 2.29 20.47
CA GLN A 215 13.02 1.24 19.53
C GLN A 215 14.51 0.90 19.70
N LEU A 216 15.37 1.91 19.81
CA LEU A 216 16.81 1.68 19.96
C LEU A 216 17.16 1.02 21.29
N VAL A 217 16.53 1.45 22.38
CA VAL A 217 16.72 0.84 23.71
C VAL A 217 16.27 -0.62 23.72
N LEU A 218 15.11 -0.93 23.13
CA LEU A 218 14.67 -2.32 23.01
C LEU A 218 15.60 -3.15 22.14
N GLY A 219 16.07 -2.60 21.03
CA GLY A 219 17.06 -3.27 20.17
C GLY A 219 18.37 -3.55 20.91
N MET A 220 18.82 -2.63 21.77
CA MET A 220 20.01 -2.84 22.61
C MET A 220 19.79 -3.94 23.65
N ILE A 221 18.65 -3.91 24.35
CA ILE A 221 18.30 -4.93 25.36
C ILE A 221 18.18 -6.32 24.72
N MET A 222 17.60 -6.41 23.52
CA MET A 222 17.45 -7.67 22.79
C MET A 222 18.72 -8.12 22.07
N GLY A 223 19.78 -7.30 22.03
CA GLY A 223 21.02 -7.60 21.30
C GLY A 223 20.84 -7.63 19.78
N GLN A 224 19.89 -6.86 19.24
CA GLN A 224 19.42 -6.95 17.85
C GLN A 224 19.71 -5.68 17.02
N LEU A 225 20.65 -4.84 17.46
CA LEU A 225 21.09 -3.63 16.74
C LEU A 225 21.88 -3.98 15.46
N SER A 226 21.20 -4.53 14.47
CA SER A 226 21.73 -4.74 13.13
C SER A 226 21.53 -3.47 12.27
N ILE A 227 22.23 -3.41 11.13
CA ILE A 227 22.01 -2.35 10.12
C ILE A 227 20.53 -2.27 9.70
N PRO A 228 19.84 -3.37 9.29
CA PRO A 228 18.43 -3.28 8.93
C PRO A 228 17.53 -2.86 10.10
N TYR A 229 17.85 -3.24 11.34
CA TYR A 229 17.11 -2.79 12.52
C TYR A 229 17.18 -1.27 12.68
N VAL A 230 18.39 -0.72 12.67
CA VAL A 230 18.61 0.73 12.85
C VAL A 230 18.00 1.51 11.69
N MET A 231 18.15 1.03 10.45
CA MET A 231 17.53 1.66 9.28
C MET A 231 16.00 1.70 9.40
N LEU A 232 15.37 0.60 9.79
CA LEU A 232 13.92 0.53 9.95
C LEU A 232 13.44 1.43 11.11
N ALA A 233 14.18 1.47 12.22
CA ALA A 233 13.89 2.38 13.33
C ALA A 233 13.98 3.87 12.89
N LEU A 234 14.98 4.23 12.09
CA LEU A 234 15.12 5.58 11.52
C LEU A 234 13.98 5.92 10.54
N LEU A 235 13.57 4.95 9.70
CA LEU A 235 12.42 5.13 8.81
C LEU A 235 11.13 5.38 9.60
N TYR A 236 10.88 4.65 10.69
CA TYR A 236 9.74 4.94 11.57
C TYR A 236 9.83 6.33 12.21
N GLY A 237 11.03 6.77 12.59
CA GLY A 237 11.27 8.15 13.05
C GLY A 237 10.96 9.20 11.97
N GLY A 238 11.38 8.96 10.73
CA GLY A 238 11.07 9.83 9.59
C GLY A 238 9.58 9.86 9.25
N ILE A 239 8.90 8.71 9.28
CA ILE A 239 7.44 8.63 9.11
C ILE A 239 6.74 9.41 10.22
N ALA A 240 7.17 9.25 11.48
CA ALA A 240 6.67 10.03 12.60
C ALA A 240 6.89 11.54 12.43
N PHE A 241 8.06 11.96 11.92
CA PHE A 241 8.32 13.37 11.60
C PHE A 241 7.35 13.91 10.56
N CYS A 242 7.22 13.23 9.42
CA CYS A 242 6.30 13.64 8.35
C CYS A 242 4.85 13.68 8.85
N ALA A 243 4.45 12.67 9.62
CA ALA A 243 3.14 12.59 10.23
C ALA A 243 2.89 13.77 11.18
N LEU A 244 3.80 14.08 12.08
CA LEU A 244 3.64 15.20 13.01
C LEU A 244 3.57 16.55 12.30
N GLN A 245 4.41 16.77 11.28
CA GLN A 245 4.37 18.00 10.49
C GLN A 245 3.04 18.16 9.73
N LEU A 246 2.55 17.08 9.11
CA LEU A 246 1.24 17.08 8.46
C LEU A 246 0.10 17.30 9.45
N TYR A 247 0.18 16.70 10.63
CA TYR A 247 -0.78 16.94 11.70
C TYR A 247 -0.79 18.43 12.11
N PHE A 248 0.37 19.06 12.31
CA PHE A 248 0.44 20.48 12.70
C PHE A 248 0.04 21.46 11.61
N LYS A 249 0.00 21.04 10.36
CA LYS A 249 -0.56 21.87 9.29
C LYS A 249 -2.08 21.83 9.32
N HIS A 250 -2.64 20.66 9.58
CA HIS A 250 -4.08 20.46 9.44
C HIS A 250 -4.83 20.64 10.76
N HIS A 251 -4.18 20.53 11.94
CA HIS A 251 -4.83 20.51 13.26
C HIS A 251 -5.74 21.71 13.52
N ALA A 252 -5.39 22.90 13.01
CA ALA A 252 -6.19 24.12 13.13
C ALA A 252 -7.49 24.11 12.28
N HIS A 253 -7.56 23.27 11.24
CA HIS A 253 -8.73 23.10 10.38
C HIS A 253 -9.53 21.82 10.71
N ILE A 254 -9.10 21.01 11.70
CA ILE A 254 -9.78 19.76 12.08
C ILE A 254 -10.83 19.95 13.18
N ASP A 255 -11.37 21.16 13.31
CA ASP A 255 -12.65 21.40 13.96
C ASP A 255 -13.78 20.98 13.00
N GLY A 256 -13.94 19.66 12.82
CA GLY A 256 -15.19 19.08 12.29
C GLY A 256 -15.10 17.97 11.24
N SER A 257 -13.94 17.72 10.61
CA SER A 257 -13.85 16.66 9.58
C SER A 257 -13.13 15.41 10.10
N ALA A 258 -13.89 14.49 10.71
CA ALA A 258 -13.39 13.17 11.12
C ALA A 258 -12.67 12.43 9.97
N HIS A 259 -13.00 12.71 8.72
CA HIS A 259 -12.38 12.11 7.53
C HIS A 259 -10.88 12.36 7.39
N ALA A 260 -10.39 13.56 7.77
CA ALA A 260 -8.97 13.89 7.66
C ALA A 260 -8.11 13.08 8.64
N ASP A 261 -8.62 12.82 9.84
CA ASP A 261 -7.94 12.04 10.87
C ASP A 261 -7.74 10.57 10.42
N HIS A 262 -8.74 9.97 9.80
CA HIS A 262 -8.68 8.59 9.33
C HIS A 262 -7.77 8.42 8.10
N ALA A 263 -7.78 9.37 7.17
CA ALA A 263 -6.86 9.38 6.04
C ALA A 263 -5.40 9.46 6.52
N PHE A 264 -5.15 10.24 7.58
CA PHE A 264 -3.85 10.32 8.22
C PHE A 264 -3.44 9.00 8.89
N MET A 265 -4.34 8.36 9.65
CA MET A 265 -4.09 7.05 10.26
C MET A 265 -3.73 5.99 9.21
N LEU A 266 -4.43 5.99 8.07
CA LEU A 266 -4.16 5.12 6.94
C LEU A 266 -2.78 5.42 6.32
N ALA A 267 -2.49 6.69 6.04
CA ALA A 267 -1.22 7.11 5.43
C ALA A 267 -0.01 6.74 6.30
N TYR A 268 -0.07 7.00 7.61
CA TYR A 268 0.96 6.57 8.55
C TYR A 268 1.15 5.06 8.51
N SER A 269 0.03 4.31 8.57
CA SER A 269 0.09 2.87 8.67
C SER A 269 0.64 2.23 7.40
N LEU A 270 0.24 2.75 6.23
CA LEU A 270 0.78 2.35 4.94
C LEU A 270 2.28 2.67 4.84
N ALA A 271 2.70 3.87 5.25
CA ALA A 271 4.11 4.26 5.21
C ALA A 271 4.99 3.33 6.07
N ALA A 272 4.53 2.97 7.28
CA ALA A 272 5.23 2.02 8.14
C ALA A 272 5.37 0.63 7.48
N VAL A 273 4.30 0.15 6.84
CA VAL A 273 4.29 -1.11 6.12
C VAL A 273 5.21 -1.08 4.89
N CYS A 274 5.20 0.02 4.12
CA CYS A 274 6.12 0.23 3.01
C CYS A 274 7.59 0.27 3.47
N ALA A 275 7.88 0.90 4.62
CA ALA A 275 9.22 0.92 5.19
C ALA A 275 9.70 -0.49 5.56
N GLN A 276 8.83 -1.33 6.15
CA GLN A 276 9.14 -2.74 6.38
C GLN A 276 9.42 -3.48 5.08
N GLY A 277 8.54 -3.34 4.09
CA GLY A 277 8.70 -3.97 2.77
C GLY A 277 10.00 -3.56 2.07
N LEU A 278 10.37 -2.28 2.16
CA LEU A 278 11.63 -1.74 1.65
C LEU A 278 12.84 -2.39 2.33
N VAL A 279 12.90 -2.36 3.67
CA VAL A 279 14.05 -2.90 4.42
C VAL A 279 14.16 -4.42 4.22
N LEU A 280 13.04 -5.14 4.25
CA LEU A 280 13.04 -6.58 3.96
C LEU A 280 13.41 -6.86 2.49
N GLY A 281 13.04 -5.99 1.56
CA GLY A 281 13.45 -6.08 0.15
C GLY A 281 14.96 -5.92 -0.03
N LEU A 282 15.58 -5.01 0.71
CA LEU A 282 17.00 -4.70 0.61
C LEU A 282 17.90 -5.67 1.38
N PHE A 283 17.45 -6.15 2.55
CA PHE A 283 18.29 -6.92 3.49
C PHE A 283 17.76 -8.32 3.79
N GLY A 284 16.56 -8.67 3.32
CA GLY A 284 15.97 -9.99 3.55
C GLY A 284 16.63 -11.08 2.71
N TYR A 285 16.83 -12.24 3.31
CA TYR A 285 17.33 -13.44 2.62
C TYR A 285 16.31 -14.57 2.68
N ALA A 286 16.44 -15.54 1.77
CA ALA A 286 15.55 -16.70 1.69
C ALA A 286 15.80 -17.67 2.85
N LYS A 287 14.73 -18.11 3.51
CA LYS A 287 14.77 -18.99 4.68
C LYS A 287 15.37 -20.39 4.42
N ASN A 288 15.46 -20.84 3.15
CA ASN A 288 15.85 -22.21 2.76
C ASN A 288 17.05 -22.29 1.78
N SER A 289 18.13 -21.54 2.00
CA SER A 289 19.40 -21.78 1.28
C SER A 289 20.28 -22.79 2.03
N SER A 290 19.85 -24.05 2.09
CA SER A 290 20.67 -25.21 2.47
C SER A 290 21.00 -26.11 1.27
N SER A 291 21.08 -25.52 0.07
CA SER A 291 21.75 -26.12 -1.08
C SER A 291 22.93 -25.24 -1.49
N PRO A 292 24.19 -25.74 -1.44
CA PRO A 292 25.38 -24.95 -1.72
C PRO A 292 25.56 -24.51 -3.20
N ALA A 293 24.53 -24.69 -4.04
CA ALA A 293 24.56 -24.30 -5.47
C ALA A 293 23.78 -23.00 -5.78
N ALA A 294 23.18 -22.34 -4.79
CA ALA A 294 22.35 -21.14 -5.01
C ALA A 294 22.96 -19.84 -4.45
N ILE A 295 24.28 -19.78 -4.30
CA ILE A 295 24.97 -18.62 -3.69
C ILE A 295 25.08 -17.42 -4.65
N ASP A 296 24.89 -17.60 -5.97
CA ASP A 296 25.24 -16.54 -6.95
C ASP A 296 24.08 -15.95 -7.76
N GLN A 297 22.84 -15.95 -7.25
CA GLN A 297 21.79 -15.16 -7.91
C GLN A 297 21.28 -14.02 -7.01
N PRO A 298 21.70 -12.76 -7.27
CA PRO A 298 20.96 -11.62 -6.78
C PRO A 298 19.59 -11.64 -7.47
N LEU A 299 18.57 -12.10 -6.75
CA LEU A 299 17.18 -12.08 -7.22
C LEU A 299 16.63 -10.65 -7.08
N VAL A 300 17.07 -9.79 -8.00
CA VAL A 300 16.32 -8.59 -8.38
C VAL A 300 15.09 -9.08 -9.14
N VAL A 301 13.94 -9.12 -8.48
CA VAL A 301 12.65 -8.95 -9.17
C VAL A 301 11.70 -8.22 -8.22
N LEU A 302 11.58 -6.91 -8.46
CA LEU A 302 10.35 -6.14 -8.25
C LEU A 302 9.30 -6.63 -9.25
#